data_AF-T0QJ74-F1
#
_entry.id   AF-T0QJ74-F1
#
_cell.length_a   1.000
_cell.length_b   1.000
_cell.length_c   1.000
_cell.angle_alpha   90.00
_cell.angle_beta   90.00
_cell.angle_gamma   90.00
#
_symmetry.space_group_name_H-M   'P 1'
#
loop_
_entity.id
_entity.type
_entity.pdbx_description
1 polymer ?
#
loop_
_entity_poly.entity_id
_entity_poly.type
_entity_poly.pdbx_seq_one_letter_code
_entity_poly.pdbx_strand_id
1 'polypeptide(L)'
;MPASQALPLASTHALVQALNIEFMLYAKVNGSLQLLHTNVLDPADPGFHFYGWTYLYDWVLGRREVISFQGDVGRLNLLSDYQLPLAQQVQASNLAANLVLYFRAGVQYVTCMMLLVSAVAVGYMLRAPTCFQGGNLFKLNRVGGLVWVGRPLLFLRSATAICLLCTSGVDLRFSGYLSFFQVEPAPWYKVLLAAWEVSWFVAVVDDILLVATQEYAAYFVFPNLLLVCVVVAILSGASPVAVALHVAPQCVHAAMDFTVVCESADIAIGDMNRFGTLLLLMGTCHIVSYSIAKRVVGPKPSSPVHSLLLSLGARYHFNHTGRIVHGVYYLDRASAALNGILTFKLESTMYAFDIKLWRFFAAPIRSAVDVPGLDQATLNASFSLVE
;
A
#
# COMPACT_ATOMS: atom_id res chain seq x y z
N MET A 1 14.92 8.13 27.95
CA MET A 1 14.38 8.63 29.22
C MET A 1 15.46 9.51 29.84
N PRO A 2 15.21 10.80 30.11
CA PRO A 2 16.17 11.61 30.87
C PRO A 2 16.32 10.99 32.27
N ALA A 3 17.52 11.08 32.84
CA ALA A 3 17.86 10.51 34.13
C ALA A 3 16.85 10.97 35.21
N SER A 4 16.22 10.01 35.89
CA SER A 4 15.38 10.24 37.05
C SER A 4 16.24 10.82 38.18
N GLN A 5 16.24 12.14 38.34
CA GLN A 5 16.76 12.78 39.54
C GLN A 5 15.92 12.30 40.72
N ALA A 6 16.51 11.51 41.61
CA ALA A 6 15.86 11.07 42.84
C ALA A 6 15.69 12.28 43.76
N LEU A 7 14.54 12.94 43.69
CA LEU A 7 14.14 13.95 44.66
C LEU A 7 13.98 13.29 46.04
N PRO A 8 14.51 13.89 47.13
CA PRO A 8 14.34 13.33 48.47
C PRO A 8 12.85 13.31 48.88
N LEU A 9 12.40 12.21 49.49
CA LEU A 9 10.98 11.92 49.76
C LEU A 9 10.21 13.03 50.49
N ALA A 10 10.87 13.72 51.42
CA ALA A 10 10.29 14.86 52.15
C ALA A 10 10.01 16.08 51.24
N SER A 11 10.84 16.29 50.21
CA SER A 11 10.62 17.35 49.22
C SER A 11 9.43 17.01 48.30
N THR A 12 9.26 15.74 47.94
CA THR A 12 8.13 15.29 47.12
C THR A 12 6.80 15.44 47.85
N HIS A 13 6.74 15.10 49.13
CA HIS A 13 5.52 15.25 49.92
C HIS A 13 5.04 16.71 49.98
N ALA A 14 5.93 17.65 50.32
CA ALA A 14 5.60 19.06 50.36
C ALA A 14 5.18 19.61 48.98
N LEU A 15 5.84 19.17 47.91
CA LEU A 15 5.50 19.57 46.54
C LEU A 15 4.12 19.07 46.10
N VAL A 16 3.80 17.80 46.36
CA VAL A 16 2.51 17.22 45.99
C VAL A 16 1.39 17.82 46.85
N GLN A 17 1.64 18.07 48.12
CA GLN A 17 0.70 18.75 49.01
C GLN A 17 0.37 20.17 48.52
N ALA A 18 1.35 20.90 47.98
CA ALA A 18 1.16 22.23 47.41
C ALA A 18 0.28 22.25 46.14
N LEU A 19 0.04 21.09 45.50
CA LEU A 19 -0.91 20.99 44.39
C LEU A 19 -2.37 21.08 44.86
N ASN A 20 -2.64 21.01 46.17
CA ASN A 20 -3.97 21.05 46.78
C ASN A 20 -4.95 20.07 46.13
N ILE A 21 -4.54 18.82 45.95
CA ILE A 21 -5.41 17.76 45.43
C ILE A 21 -6.38 17.38 46.55
N GLU A 22 -7.68 17.44 46.27
CA GLU A 22 -8.74 17.32 47.28
C GLU A 22 -9.73 16.19 46.95
N PHE A 23 -10.30 15.62 48.01
CA PHE A 23 -11.54 14.85 47.94
C PHE A 23 -12.74 15.78 48.06
N MET A 24 -13.85 15.43 47.41
CA MET A 24 -15.10 16.18 47.47
C MET A 24 -16.26 15.24 47.81
N LEU A 25 -17.13 15.67 48.70
CA LEU A 25 -18.37 14.97 49.02
C LEU A 25 -19.48 15.96 49.38
N TYR A 26 -20.72 15.63 49.04
CA TYR A 26 -21.89 16.33 49.55
C TYR A 26 -22.38 15.63 50.82
N ALA A 27 -22.43 16.36 51.93
CA ALA A 27 -22.93 15.84 53.20
C ALA A 27 -23.92 16.81 53.85
N LYS A 28 -24.81 16.25 54.68
CA LYS A 28 -25.75 17.05 55.47
C LYS A 28 -25.08 17.45 56.78
N VAL A 29 -24.64 18.70 56.89
CA VAL A 29 -24.07 19.25 58.12
C VAL A 29 -25.12 20.17 58.76
N ASN A 30 -25.46 19.90 60.03
CA ASN A 30 -26.45 20.67 60.80
C ASN A 30 -27.81 20.83 60.09
N GLY A 31 -28.25 19.80 59.37
CA GLY A 31 -29.54 19.82 58.68
C GLY A 31 -29.52 20.40 57.27
N SER A 32 -28.43 21.04 56.85
CA SER A 32 -28.25 21.63 55.51
C SER A 32 -27.29 20.81 54.65
N LEU A 33 -27.59 20.67 53.35
CA LEU A 33 -26.66 20.03 52.40
C LEU A 33 -25.50 20.98 52.14
N GLN A 34 -24.28 20.54 52.43
CA GLN A 34 -23.05 21.30 52.24
C GLN A 34 -22.04 20.49 51.42
N LEU A 35 -21.27 21.21 50.61
CA LEU A 35 -20.12 20.64 49.92
C LEU A 35 -18.94 20.62 50.89
N LEU A 36 -18.47 19.42 51.22
CA LEU A 36 -17.27 19.23 52.01
C LEU A 36 -16.14 18.81 51.08
N HIS A 37 -14.97 19.39 51.30
CA HIS A 37 -13.76 19.04 50.59
C HIS A 37 -12.57 19.07 51.55
N THR A 38 -11.60 18.21 51.32
CA THR A 38 -10.36 18.15 52.12
C THR A 38 -9.19 17.70 51.28
N ASN A 39 -7.99 18.16 51.61
CA ASN A 39 -6.76 17.80 50.90
C ASN A 39 -6.44 16.31 51.15
N VAL A 40 -6.03 15.60 50.09
CA VAL A 40 -5.62 14.19 50.17
C VAL A 40 -4.44 13.99 51.15
N LEU A 41 -3.57 15.00 51.25
CA LEU A 41 -2.44 15.07 52.18
C LEU A 41 -2.65 16.20 53.21
N ASP A 42 -3.80 16.20 53.90
CA ASP A 42 -4.11 17.18 54.95
C ASP A 42 -3.04 17.13 56.07
N PRO A 43 -2.40 18.27 56.42
CA PRO A 43 -1.47 18.32 57.54
C PRO A 43 -2.15 18.15 58.90
N ALA A 44 -3.47 18.38 58.98
CA ALA A 44 -4.25 18.18 60.21
C ALA A 44 -4.51 16.69 60.51
N ASP A 45 -4.40 15.81 59.50
CA ASP A 45 -4.53 14.35 59.67
C ASP A 45 -3.33 13.57 59.09
N PRO A 46 -2.18 13.55 59.78
CA PRO A 46 -1.00 12.78 59.37
C PRO A 46 -1.25 11.28 59.30
N GLY A 47 -2.24 10.75 60.04
CA GLY A 47 -2.57 9.33 60.06
C GLY A 47 -3.12 8.82 58.73
N PHE A 48 -3.76 9.71 57.95
CA PHE A 48 -4.32 9.38 56.64
C PHE A 48 -3.29 9.38 55.50
N HIS A 49 -2.09 9.93 55.72
CA HIS A 49 -1.08 10.11 54.65
C HIS A 49 -0.74 8.82 53.90
N PHE A 50 -0.70 7.69 54.60
CA PHE A 50 -0.47 6.38 53.96
C PHE A 50 -1.53 6.08 52.90
N TYR A 51 -2.81 6.24 53.23
CA TYR A 51 -3.91 6.04 52.28
C TYR A 51 -3.89 7.11 51.20
N GLY A 52 -3.67 8.39 51.55
CA GLY A 52 -3.54 9.48 50.58
C GLY A 52 -2.49 9.17 49.49
N TRP A 53 -1.34 8.62 49.87
CA TRP A 53 -0.32 8.19 48.91
C TRP A 53 -0.76 7.02 48.01
N THR A 54 -1.61 6.09 48.48
CA THR A 54 -2.16 5.05 47.61
C THR A 54 -3.08 5.62 46.52
N TYR A 55 -3.89 6.63 46.84
CA TYR A 55 -4.71 7.36 45.88
C TYR A 55 -3.85 8.14 44.87
N LEU A 56 -2.78 8.79 45.34
CA LEU A 56 -1.85 9.52 44.47
C LEU A 56 -1.01 8.57 43.60
N TYR A 57 -0.70 7.37 44.09
CA TYR A 57 -0.06 6.33 43.29
C TYR A 57 -0.96 5.90 42.12
N ASP A 58 -2.27 5.75 42.36
CA ASP A 58 -3.24 5.50 41.30
C ASP A 58 -3.30 6.62 40.27
N TRP A 59 -3.18 7.88 40.72
CA TRP A 59 -3.09 9.03 39.83
C TRP A 59 -1.84 8.98 38.95
N VAL A 60 -0.67 8.66 39.53
CA VAL A 60 0.58 8.50 38.76
C VAL A 60 0.48 7.37 37.74
N LEU A 61 -0.26 6.30 38.05
CA LEU A 61 -0.54 5.21 37.13
C LEU A 61 -1.65 5.50 36.11
N GLY A 62 -2.31 6.66 36.17
CA GLY A 62 -3.41 7.03 35.28
C GLY A 62 -4.72 6.25 35.54
N ARG A 63 -4.86 5.66 36.73
CA ARG A 63 -6.11 4.98 37.18
C ARG A 63 -7.09 5.94 37.85
N ARG A 64 -6.59 7.13 38.20
CA ARG A 64 -7.36 8.30 38.64
C ARG A 64 -6.79 9.50 37.89
N GLU A 65 -7.63 10.50 37.66
CA GLU A 65 -7.23 11.77 37.08
C GLU A 65 -7.43 12.89 38.11
N VAL A 66 -6.60 13.93 38.03
CA VAL A 66 -6.78 15.14 38.83
C VAL A 66 -7.28 16.24 37.91
N ILE A 67 -8.47 16.74 38.19
CA ILE A 67 -9.14 17.75 37.37
C ILE A 67 -9.22 19.05 38.16
N SER A 68 -8.79 20.15 37.54
CA SER A 68 -8.89 21.49 38.13
C SER A 68 -10.14 22.19 37.60
N PHE A 69 -11.16 22.30 38.45
CA PHE A 69 -12.34 23.09 38.17
C PHE A 69 -12.05 24.55 38.48
N GLN A 70 -12.09 25.39 37.45
CA GLN A 70 -11.89 26.84 37.57
C GLN A 70 -13.23 27.52 37.37
N GLY A 71 -13.73 28.17 38.41
CA GLY A 71 -14.90 29.04 38.34
C GLY A 71 -14.52 30.48 38.69
N ASP A 72 -15.50 31.37 38.64
CA ASP A 72 -15.29 32.81 38.87
C ASP A 72 -14.84 33.13 40.30
N VAL A 73 -15.24 32.28 41.26
CA VAL A 73 -15.04 32.51 42.71
C VAL A 73 -13.89 31.68 43.28
N GLY A 74 -13.40 30.67 42.55
CA GLY A 74 -12.35 29.79 43.08
C GLY A 74 -11.90 28.68 42.14
N ARG A 75 -10.87 27.96 42.60
CA ARG A 75 -10.30 26.80 41.93
C ARG A 75 -10.39 25.60 42.86
N LEU A 76 -10.90 24.49 42.36
CA LEU A 76 -11.04 23.23 43.09
C LEU A 76 -10.33 22.12 42.32
N ASN A 77 -9.28 21.54 42.89
CA ASN A 77 -8.51 20.47 42.27
C ASN A 77 -8.98 19.14 42.85
N LEU A 78 -9.76 18.38 42.08
CA LEU A 78 -10.39 17.16 42.57
C LEU A 78 -9.72 15.92 42.02
N LEU A 79 -9.55 14.93 42.90
CA LEU A 79 -9.18 13.59 42.49
C LEU A 79 -10.42 12.82 42.02
N SER A 80 -10.36 12.26 40.82
CA SER A 80 -11.43 11.42 40.28
C SER A 80 -11.58 10.12 41.08
N ASP A 81 -12.73 9.49 40.92
CA ASP A 81 -12.86 8.11 41.38
C ASP A 81 -11.97 7.16 40.56
N TYR A 82 -11.75 5.95 41.07
CA TYR A 82 -10.95 4.93 40.41
C TYR A 82 -11.63 4.53 39.11
N GLN A 83 -10.99 4.85 38.00
CA GLN A 83 -11.43 4.43 36.68
C GLN A 83 -10.74 3.11 36.35
N LEU A 84 -11.54 2.05 36.31
CA LEU A 84 -11.12 0.81 35.66
C LEU A 84 -10.77 1.14 34.20
N PRO A 85 -9.66 0.60 33.66
CA PRO A 85 -9.33 0.78 32.26
C PRO A 85 -10.54 0.42 31.41
N LEU A 86 -11.02 1.37 30.61
CA LEU A 86 -12.15 1.12 29.73
C LEU A 86 -11.70 0.12 28.67
N ALA A 87 -12.07 -1.15 28.86
CA ALA A 87 -11.88 -2.21 27.87
C ALA A 87 -12.94 -2.10 26.78
N GLN A 88 -13.05 -0.93 26.15
CA GLN A 88 -13.96 -0.73 25.02
C GLN A 88 -13.30 -1.29 23.77
N GLN A 89 -13.84 -2.40 23.26
CA GLN A 89 -13.43 -2.91 21.96
C GLN A 89 -13.77 -1.88 20.89
N VAL A 90 -12.84 -1.65 19.96
CA VAL A 90 -13.08 -0.83 18.78
C VAL A 90 -14.29 -1.41 18.03
N GLN A 91 -15.28 -0.58 17.78
CA GLN A 91 -16.48 -0.99 17.09
C GLN A 91 -16.12 -1.53 15.70
N ALA A 92 -16.51 -2.78 15.41
CA ALA A 92 -16.08 -3.48 14.20
C ALA A 92 -16.45 -2.75 12.90
N SER A 93 -17.52 -1.95 12.90
CA SER A 93 -17.94 -1.11 11.77
C SER A 93 -16.99 0.06 11.49
N ASN A 94 -16.26 0.55 12.49
CA ASN A 94 -15.35 1.70 12.37
C ASN A 94 -13.92 1.24 12.02
N LEU A 95 -13.67 -0.06 12.05
CA LEU A 95 -12.41 -0.61 11.59
C LEU A 95 -12.43 -0.57 10.05
N ALA A 96 -11.57 0.26 9.46
CA ALA A 96 -11.31 0.27 8.00
C ALA A 96 -10.73 -1.07 7.46
N ALA A 97 -10.81 -2.15 8.26
CA ALA A 97 -10.46 -3.51 7.91
C ALA A 97 -11.12 -3.96 6.62
N ASN A 98 -12.38 -3.59 6.35
CA ASN A 98 -13.05 -4.03 5.12
C ASN A 98 -12.29 -3.56 3.87
N LEU A 99 -11.91 -2.27 3.79
CA LEU A 99 -11.19 -1.73 2.63
C LEU A 99 -9.78 -2.35 2.50
N VAL A 100 -9.05 -2.44 3.62
CA VAL A 100 -7.70 -3.03 3.64
C VAL A 100 -7.75 -4.52 3.26
N LEU A 101 -8.77 -5.25 3.70
CA LEU A 101 -8.98 -6.66 3.33
C LEU A 101 -9.28 -6.80 1.83
N TYR A 102 -10.12 -5.95 1.24
CA TYR A 102 -10.37 -5.96 -0.20
C TYR A 102 -9.11 -5.65 -1.01
N PHE A 103 -8.34 -4.63 -0.61
CA PHE A 103 -7.08 -4.29 -1.26
C PHE A 103 -6.06 -5.43 -1.16
N ARG A 104 -5.94 -6.04 0.02
CA ARG A 104 -5.08 -7.21 0.23
C ARG A 104 -5.51 -8.39 -0.64
N ALA A 105 -6.81 -8.70 -0.68
CA ALA A 105 -7.35 -9.78 -1.52
C ALA A 105 -7.10 -9.51 -3.02
N GLY A 106 -7.26 -8.25 -3.46
CA GLY A 106 -6.95 -7.85 -4.83
C GLY A 106 -5.47 -8.03 -5.18
N VAL A 107 -4.56 -7.58 -4.32
CA VAL A 107 -3.11 -7.78 -4.50
C VAL A 107 -2.74 -9.27 -4.52
N GLN A 108 -3.34 -10.07 -3.64
CA GLN A 108 -3.15 -11.52 -3.61
C GLN A 108 -3.63 -12.19 -4.90
N TYR A 109 -4.82 -11.83 -5.39
CA TYR A 109 -5.35 -12.32 -6.66
C TYR A 109 -4.40 -12.01 -7.83
N VAL A 110 -3.92 -10.76 -7.93
CA VAL A 110 -2.94 -10.39 -8.97
C VAL A 110 -1.69 -11.26 -8.86
N THR A 111 -1.11 -11.43 -7.66
CA THR A 111 0.07 -12.28 -7.47
C THR A 111 -0.19 -13.72 -7.91
N CYS A 112 -1.32 -14.33 -7.51
CA CYS A 112 -1.68 -15.69 -7.90
C CYS A 112 -1.83 -15.84 -9.42
N MET A 113 -2.47 -14.90 -10.08
CA MET A 113 -2.60 -14.90 -11.54
C MET A 113 -1.26 -14.74 -12.25
N MET A 114 -0.38 -13.85 -11.77
CA MET A 114 0.96 -13.70 -12.34
C MET A 114 1.76 -15.00 -12.20
N LEU A 115 1.71 -15.65 -11.04
CA LEU A 115 2.35 -16.95 -10.82
C LEU A 115 1.80 -18.04 -11.74
N LEU A 116 0.48 -18.09 -11.95
CA LEU A 116 -0.16 -19.03 -12.86
C LEU A 116 0.35 -18.85 -14.29
N VAL A 117 0.36 -17.61 -14.80
CA VAL A 117 0.84 -17.30 -16.17
C VAL A 117 2.33 -17.62 -16.31
N SER A 118 3.14 -17.28 -15.30
CA SER A 118 4.56 -17.66 -15.26
C SER A 118 4.74 -19.17 -15.31
N ALA A 119 3.98 -19.93 -14.52
CA ALA A 119 4.07 -21.40 -14.49
C ALA A 119 3.68 -22.02 -15.83
N VAL A 120 2.64 -21.50 -16.50
CA VAL A 120 2.25 -21.92 -17.85
C VAL A 120 3.34 -21.62 -18.87
N ALA A 121 3.91 -20.41 -18.85
CA ALA A 121 4.99 -20.03 -19.75
C ALA A 121 6.25 -20.89 -19.54
N VAL A 122 6.62 -21.15 -18.29
CA VAL A 122 7.72 -22.08 -17.93
C VAL A 122 7.42 -23.49 -18.40
N GLY A 123 6.19 -23.98 -18.22
CA GLY A 123 5.76 -25.28 -18.73
C GLY A 123 5.88 -25.42 -20.25
N TYR A 124 5.67 -24.33 -21.01
CA TYR A 124 5.93 -24.31 -22.45
C TYR A 124 7.43 -24.27 -22.77
N MET A 125 8.22 -23.49 -22.03
CA MET A 125 9.68 -23.44 -22.21
C MET A 125 10.33 -24.81 -21.94
N LEU A 126 9.94 -25.52 -20.88
CA LEU A 126 10.49 -26.83 -20.55
C LEU A 126 10.18 -27.89 -21.61
N ARG A 127 9.05 -27.77 -22.32
CA ARG A 127 8.68 -28.69 -23.41
C ARG A 127 9.37 -28.36 -24.74
N ALA A 128 9.84 -27.13 -24.92
CA ALA A 128 10.50 -26.69 -26.15
C ALA A 128 11.62 -25.66 -25.81
N PRO A 129 12.74 -26.11 -25.22
CA PRO A 129 13.73 -25.25 -24.59
C PRO A 129 14.55 -24.39 -25.58
N THR A 130 14.54 -24.71 -26.87
CA THR A 130 15.32 -24.00 -27.90
C THR A 130 14.45 -23.16 -28.83
N CYS A 131 13.12 -23.20 -28.68
CA CYS A 131 12.18 -22.65 -29.67
C CYS A 131 11.37 -21.45 -29.15
N PHE A 132 11.90 -20.65 -28.20
CA PHE A 132 11.20 -19.49 -27.63
C PHE A 132 12.03 -18.20 -27.66
N GLN A 133 11.36 -17.04 -27.65
CA GLN A 133 12.02 -15.74 -27.59
C GLN A 133 12.14 -15.26 -26.14
N GLY A 134 13.27 -15.53 -25.49
CA GLY A 134 13.50 -15.18 -24.07
C GLY A 134 13.22 -13.72 -23.70
N GLY A 135 13.56 -12.79 -24.61
CA GLY A 135 13.30 -11.36 -24.42
C GLY A 135 11.81 -10.99 -24.27
N ASN A 136 10.89 -11.82 -24.77
CA ASN A 136 9.45 -11.59 -24.62
C ASN A 136 8.93 -11.98 -23.24
N LEU A 137 9.57 -12.95 -22.57
CA LEU A 137 9.19 -13.38 -21.23
C LEU A 137 9.41 -12.29 -20.17
N PHE A 138 10.45 -11.47 -20.32
CA PHE A 138 10.67 -10.30 -19.44
C PHE A 138 9.57 -9.23 -19.53
N LYS A 139 8.67 -9.34 -20.52
CA LYS A 139 7.52 -8.44 -20.71
C LYS A 139 6.25 -8.99 -20.06
N LEU A 140 6.38 -9.97 -19.16
CA LEU A 140 5.28 -10.56 -18.41
C LEU A 140 4.44 -9.52 -17.66
N ASN A 141 5.06 -8.57 -16.94
CA ASN A 141 4.34 -7.52 -16.19
C ASN A 141 3.45 -6.67 -17.14
N ARG A 142 3.99 -6.23 -18.28
CA ARG A 142 3.34 -5.29 -19.21
C ARG A 142 2.47 -5.92 -20.32
N VAL A 143 2.61 -7.21 -20.60
CA VAL A 143 1.75 -7.90 -21.59
C VAL A 143 0.89 -8.92 -20.88
N GLY A 144 1.51 -9.86 -20.18
CA GLY A 144 0.81 -10.91 -19.44
C GLY A 144 -0.09 -10.35 -18.35
N GLY A 145 0.40 -9.45 -17.51
CA GLY A 145 -0.41 -8.85 -16.45
C GLY A 145 -1.65 -8.16 -17.00
N LEU A 146 -1.50 -7.34 -18.05
CA LEU A 146 -2.60 -6.60 -18.63
C LEU A 146 -3.64 -7.50 -19.31
N VAL A 147 -3.21 -8.59 -19.95
CA VAL A 147 -4.11 -9.54 -20.62
C VAL A 147 -4.84 -10.46 -19.63
N TRP A 148 -4.16 -10.97 -18.60
CA TRP A 148 -4.72 -11.98 -17.70
C TRP A 148 -5.41 -11.41 -16.46
N VAL A 149 -4.94 -10.27 -15.97
CA VAL A 149 -5.46 -9.64 -14.75
C VAL A 149 -6.34 -8.45 -15.10
N GLY A 150 -5.93 -7.65 -16.09
CA GLY A 150 -6.66 -6.46 -16.54
C GLY A 150 -6.22 -5.17 -15.86
N ARG A 151 -6.44 -4.05 -16.55
CA ARG A 151 -6.02 -2.71 -16.14
C ARG A 151 -6.53 -2.29 -14.74
N PRO A 152 -7.81 -2.50 -14.36
CA PRO A 152 -8.33 -2.00 -13.08
C PRO A 152 -7.68 -2.63 -11.86
N LEU A 153 -7.42 -3.95 -11.89
CA LEU A 153 -6.80 -4.66 -10.78
C LEU A 153 -5.29 -4.38 -10.66
N LEU A 154 -4.61 -4.13 -11.78
CA LEU A 154 -3.23 -3.66 -11.78
C LEU A 154 -3.10 -2.21 -11.30
N PHE A 155 -4.08 -1.35 -11.64
CA PHE A 155 -4.20 -0.02 -11.07
C PHE A 155 -4.42 -0.09 -9.56
N LEU A 156 -5.35 -0.94 -9.09
CA LEU A 156 -5.57 -1.15 -7.67
C LEU A 156 -4.28 -1.56 -6.95
N ARG A 157 -3.55 -2.55 -7.49
CA ARG A 157 -2.29 -3.02 -6.94
C ARG A 157 -1.27 -1.89 -6.81
N SER A 158 -1.04 -1.12 -7.87
CA SER A 158 -0.09 -0.01 -7.80
C SER A 158 -0.57 1.13 -6.92
N ALA A 159 -1.86 1.46 -6.90
CA ALA A 159 -2.44 2.46 -6.02
C ALA A 159 -2.17 2.12 -4.55
N THR A 160 -2.32 0.85 -4.15
CA THR A 160 -1.98 0.42 -2.78
C THR A 160 -0.51 0.64 -2.45
N ALA A 161 0.40 0.41 -3.40
CA ALA A 161 1.83 0.66 -3.21
C ALA A 161 2.15 2.14 -3.08
N ILE A 162 1.54 3.00 -3.92
CA ILE A 162 1.70 4.46 -3.83
C ILE A 162 1.16 4.95 -2.47
N CYS A 163 -0.02 4.48 -2.04
CA CYS A 163 -0.57 4.82 -0.72
C CYS A 163 0.39 4.41 0.41
N LEU A 164 0.99 3.23 0.34
CA LEU A 164 1.99 2.77 1.33
C LEU A 164 3.26 3.61 1.31
N LEU A 165 3.73 4.06 0.14
CA LEU A 165 4.88 4.98 0.03
C LEU A 165 4.56 6.39 0.54
N CYS A 166 3.29 6.78 0.53
CA CYS A 166 2.77 8.05 1.03
C CYS A 166 2.31 7.98 2.49
N THR A 167 2.47 6.84 3.16
CA THR A 167 2.02 6.62 4.55
C THR A 167 3.18 6.16 5.42
N SER A 168 3.22 6.61 6.67
CA SER A 168 4.18 6.16 7.68
C SER A 168 3.60 5.01 8.52
N GLY A 169 4.46 4.10 8.96
CA GLY A 169 4.07 3.00 9.84
C GLY A 169 3.93 3.49 11.29
N VAL A 170 2.78 3.22 11.91
CA VAL A 170 2.54 3.48 13.33
C VAL A 170 2.02 2.21 13.98
N ASP A 171 2.76 1.72 14.96
CA ASP A 171 2.36 0.56 15.76
C ASP A 171 1.90 1.00 17.14
N LEU A 172 0.82 0.40 17.63
CA LEU A 172 0.38 0.54 19.01
C LEU A 172 1.16 -0.46 19.87
N ARG A 173 2.00 0.04 20.77
CA ARG A 173 2.74 -0.78 21.73
C ARG A 173 2.20 -0.58 23.14
N PHE A 174 2.36 -1.62 23.96
CA PHE A 174 1.95 -1.60 25.35
C PHE A 174 3.15 -1.87 26.25
N SER A 175 3.39 -0.97 27.21
CA SER A 175 4.51 -1.10 28.16
C SER A 175 4.20 -1.97 29.38
N GLY A 176 2.98 -2.48 29.51
CA GLY A 176 2.46 -3.10 30.73
C GLY A 176 1.52 -2.18 31.53
N TYR A 177 1.64 -0.86 31.35
CA TYR A 177 0.85 0.14 32.06
C TYR A 177 0.27 1.22 31.13
N LEU A 178 0.93 1.51 30.00
CA LEU A 178 0.49 2.53 29.04
C LEU A 178 0.53 1.97 27.62
N SER A 179 -0.53 2.24 26.87
CA SER A 179 -0.57 2.05 25.42
C SER A 179 -0.07 3.32 24.74
N PHE A 180 0.90 3.20 23.85
CA PHE A 180 1.48 4.34 23.14
C PHE A 180 1.74 3.99 21.69
N PHE A 181 1.69 5.01 20.82
CA PHE A 181 2.05 4.87 19.42
C PHE A 181 3.55 4.99 19.25
N GLN A 182 4.15 4.04 18.53
CA GLN A 182 5.53 4.08 18.12
C GLN A 182 5.59 4.19 16.61
N VAL A 183 6.29 5.21 16.12
CA VAL A 183 6.59 5.35 14.69
C VAL A 183 7.62 4.30 14.31
N GLU A 184 7.26 3.44 13.36
CA GLU A 184 8.12 2.37 12.84
C GLU A 184 8.19 2.54 11.32
N PRO A 185 9.17 3.32 10.82
CA PRO A 185 9.34 3.54 9.39
C PRO A 185 9.54 2.23 8.63
N ALA A 186 9.03 2.17 7.40
CA ALA A 186 9.21 0.98 6.57
C ALA A 186 10.71 0.73 6.32
N PRO A 187 11.22 -0.49 6.55
CA PRO A 187 12.61 -0.82 6.28
C PRO A 187 12.90 -0.70 4.77
N TRP A 188 14.16 -0.41 4.43
CA TRP A 188 14.61 -0.09 3.06
C TRP A 188 14.13 -1.11 2.00
N TYR A 189 14.08 -2.40 2.32
CA TYR A 189 13.66 -3.43 1.38
C TYR A 189 12.16 -3.38 1.06
N LYS A 190 11.32 -2.95 2.02
CA LYS A 190 9.88 -2.72 1.76
C LYS A 190 9.68 -1.47 0.90
N VAL A 191 10.52 -0.45 1.08
CA VAL A 191 10.50 0.75 0.23
C VAL A 191 10.88 0.40 -1.20
N LEU A 192 11.93 -0.40 -1.41
CA LEU A 192 12.31 -0.89 -2.74
C LEU A 192 11.21 -1.76 -3.36
N LEU A 193 10.62 -2.66 -2.58
CA LEU A 193 9.51 -3.50 -3.05
C LEU A 193 8.32 -2.63 -3.46
N ALA A 194 7.91 -1.68 -2.63
CA ALA A 194 6.80 -0.79 -2.94
C ALA A 194 7.09 0.11 -4.15
N ALA A 195 8.33 0.59 -4.31
CA ALA A 195 8.77 1.31 -5.52
C ALA A 195 8.72 0.42 -6.77
N TRP A 196 9.03 -0.88 -6.64
CA TRP A 196 8.84 -1.84 -7.73
C TRP A 196 7.36 -2.10 -8.02
N GLU A 197 6.49 -2.09 -7.01
CA GLU A 197 5.04 -2.23 -7.22
C GLU A 197 4.41 -1.01 -7.92
N VAL A 198 5.05 0.16 -7.85
CA VAL A 198 4.68 1.33 -8.69
C VAL A 198 4.85 1.05 -10.19
N SER A 199 5.71 0.09 -10.57
CA SER A 199 5.90 -0.30 -11.98
C SER A 199 4.61 -0.73 -12.67
N TRP A 200 3.65 -1.28 -11.93
CA TRP A 200 2.34 -1.64 -12.46
C TRP A 200 1.52 -0.43 -12.88
N PHE A 201 1.65 0.70 -12.18
CA PHE A 201 0.99 1.95 -12.57
C PHE A 201 1.55 2.45 -13.90
N VAL A 202 2.89 2.46 -14.02
CA VAL A 202 3.58 2.84 -15.26
C VAL A 202 3.13 1.94 -16.41
N ALA A 203 3.05 0.62 -16.19
CA ALA A 203 2.57 -0.31 -17.21
C ALA A 203 1.12 -0.03 -17.64
N VAL A 204 0.22 0.29 -16.71
CA VAL A 204 -1.18 0.66 -17.03
C VAL A 204 -1.24 1.97 -17.83
N VAL A 205 -0.48 2.98 -17.42
CA VAL A 205 -0.41 4.28 -18.12
C VAL A 205 0.16 4.09 -19.53
N ASP A 206 1.27 3.36 -19.66
CA ASP A 206 1.90 3.07 -20.94
C ASP A 206 0.95 2.33 -21.88
N ASP A 207 0.18 1.35 -21.38
CA ASP A 207 -0.79 0.59 -22.18
C ASP A 207 -2.03 1.41 -22.56
N ILE A 208 -2.40 2.46 -21.82
CA ILE A 208 -3.46 3.41 -22.21
C ILE A 208 -2.91 4.33 -23.32
N LEU A 209 -1.69 4.84 -23.12
CA LEU A 209 -1.03 5.75 -24.05
C LEU A 209 -0.46 5.03 -25.29
N LEU A 210 -0.51 3.70 -25.33
CA LEU A 210 -0.02 2.89 -26.44
C LEU A 210 -0.72 3.20 -27.77
N VAL A 211 -1.97 3.68 -27.72
CA VAL A 211 -2.71 4.17 -28.90
C VAL A 211 -1.99 5.35 -29.57
N ALA A 212 -1.32 6.19 -28.77
CA ALA A 212 -0.58 7.36 -29.25
C ALA A 212 0.92 7.08 -29.45
N THR A 213 1.55 6.30 -28.56
CA THR A 213 2.99 6.07 -28.58
C THR A 213 3.41 4.96 -29.56
N GLN A 214 2.55 3.95 -29.75
CA GLN A 214 2.66 2.90 -30.76
C GLN A 214 4.09 2.28 -30.84
N GLU A 215 4.73 2.28 -32.00
CA GLU A 215 6.06 1.68 -32.25
C GLU A 215 7.18 2.32 -31.43
N TYR A 216 7.04 3.58 -30.98
CA TYR A 216 8.02 4.21 -30.09
C TYR A 216 8.04 3.54 -28.71
N ALA A 217 6.94 2.91 -28.27
CA ALA A 217 6.83 2.26 -26.97
C ALA A 217 7.85 1.12 -26.78
N ALA A 218 8.31 0.48 -27.86
CA ALA A 218 9.36 -0.53 -27.80
C ALA A 218 10.70 0.02 -27.23
N TYR A 219 10.96 1.31 -27.43
CA TYR A 219 12.27 1.92 -27.15
C TYR A 219 12.33 2.58 -25.76
N PHE A 220 11.28 3.29 -25.33
CA PHE A 220 11.33 4.08 -24.09
C PHE A 220 10.71 3.39 -22.87
N VAL A 221 9.81 2.42 -23.04
CA VAL A 221 9.02 1.89 -21.92
C VAL A 221 9.88 1.19 -20.87
N PHE A 222 10.86 0.37 -21.27
CA PHE A 222 11.74 -0.28 -20.29
C PHE A 222 12.68 0.71 -19.57
N PRO A 223 13.38 1.63 -20.27
CA PRO A 223 14.14 2.69 -19.60
C PRO A 223 13.30 3.57 -18.68
N ASN A 224 12.10 3.98 -19.11
CA ASN A 224 11.18 4.78 -18.31
C ASN A 224 10.77 4.06 -17.01
N LEU A 225 10.44 2.77 -17.11
CA LEU A 225 10.10 1.94 -15.96
C LEU A 225 11.23 1.93 -14.92
N LEU A 226 12.46 1.67 -15.38
CA LEU A 226 13.62 1.62 -14.50
C LEU A 226 13.89 2.99 -13.85
N LEU A 227 13.82 4.07 -14.65
CA LEU A 227 13.98 5.44 -14.19
C LEU A 227 12.96 5.77 -13.09
N VAL A 228 11.67 5.53 -13.33
CA VAL A 228 10.61 5.80 -12.36
C VAL A 228 10.84 4.99 -11.07
N CYS A 229 11.08 3.69 -11.17
CA CYS A 229 11.31 2.85 -9.99
C CYS A 229 12.51 3.34 -9.16
N VAL A 230 13.61 3.71 -9.81
CA VAL A 230 14.82 4.21 -9.13
C VAL A 230 14.56 5.56 -8.47
N VAL A 231 13.95 6.52 -9.17
CA VAL A 231 13.69 7.85 -8.60
C VAL A 231 12.69 7.76 -7.45
N VAL A 232 11.62 6.97 -7.58
CA VAL A 232 10.64 6.75 -6.51
C VAL A 232 11.29 6.08 -5.29
N ALA A 233 12.15 5.10 -5.49
CA ALA A 233 12.90 4.45 -4.42
C ALA A 233 13.83 5.43 -3.69
N ILE A 234 14.60 6.24 -4.43
CA ILE A 234 15.51 7.23 -3.86
C ILE A 234 14.73 8.29 -3.10
N LEU A 235 13.71 8.89 -3.72
CA LEU A 235 12.87 9.91 -3.09
C LEU A 235 12.24 9.37 -1.80
N SER A 236 11.75 8.12 -1.86
CA SER A 236 11.06 7.53 -0.72
C SER A 236 11.96 7.06 0.40
N GLY A 237 13.20 6.67 0.08
CA GLY A 237 14.22 6.33 1.08
C GLY A 237 14.90 7.56 1.69
N ALA A 238 15.14 8.60 0.89
CA ALA A 238 15.82 9.82 1.34
C ALA A 238 14.92 10.74 2.17
N SER A 239 13.63 10.78 1.86
CA SER A 239 12.64 11.57 2.59
C SER A 239 11.45 10.69 2.93
N PRO A 240 11.44 9.96 4.05
CA PRO A 240 10.28 9.17 4.50
C PRO A 240 9.15 10.06 5.02
N VAL A 241 7.90 9.57 4.99
CA VAL A 241 6.75 10.34 5.51
C VAL A 241 6.84 10.41 7.03
N ALA A 242 6.79 11.63 7.56
CA ALA A 242 6.71 11.88 8.98
C ALA A 242 5.24 11.81 9.45
N VAL A 243 5.02 11.27 10.64
CA VAL A 243 3.71 11.29 11.31
C VAL A 243 3.52 12.67 11.92
N ALA A 244 2.41 13.34 11.60
CA ALA A 244 2.04 14.59 12.23
C ALA A 244 0.96 14.33 13.30
N LEU A 245 1.22 14.83 14.51
CA LEU A 245 0.29 14.79 15.63
C LEU A 245 -0.14 16.22 15.95
N HIS A 246 -1.42 16.50 15.82
CA HIS A 246 -2.02 17.77 16.22
C HIS A 246 -2.89 17.55 17.44
N VAL A 247 -2.42 17.96 18.62
CA VAL A 247 -3.18 17.85 19.87
C VAL A 247 -3.93 19.16 20.08
N ALA A 248 -5.25 19.11 19.94
CA ALA A 248 -6.14 20.26 20.11
C ALA A 248 -7.44 19.79 20.75
N PRO A 249 -7.46 19.57 22.08
CA PRO A 249 -8.64 19.05 22.76
C PRO A 249 -9.81 20.04 22.65
N GLN A 250 -10.85 19.64 21.94
CA GLN A 250 -12.10 20.36 21.82
C GLN A 250 -13.25 19.43 22.23
N CYS A 251 -13.98 19.84 23.26
CA CYS A 251 -15.16 19.13 23.72
C CYS A 251 -16.39 19.96 23.41
N VAL A 252 -17.34 19.37 22.70
CA VAL A 252 -18.64 19.96 22.42
C VAL A 252 -19.74 19.15 23.09
N HIS A 253 -20.68 19.85 23.72
CA HIS A 253 -21.87 19.23 24.30
C HIS A 253 -22.83 18.90 23.16
N ALA A 254 -22.83 17.63 22.71
CA ALA A 254 -23.72 17.17 21.65
C ALA A 254 -25.19 17.11 22.13
N ALA A 255 -25.38 16.72 23.40
CA ALA A 255 -26.64 16.82 24.10
C ALA A 255 -26.35 17.15 25.57
N MET A 256 -26.87 18.28 26.05
CA MET A 256 -26.75 18.69 27.45
C MET A 256 -27.27 17.55 28.34
N ASP A 257 -26.50 17.18 29.36
CA ASP A 257 -26.73 16.06 30.30
C ASP A 257 -26.58 14.63 29.77
N PHE A 258 -26.48 14.39 28.45
CA PHE A 258 -26.41 13.02 27.90
C PHE A 258 -25.07 12.67 27.27
N THR A 259 -24.50 13.57 26.46
CA THR A 259 -23.32 13.22 25.66
C THR A 259 -22.43 14.43 25.41
N VAL A 260 -21.15 14.29 25.75
CA VAL A 260 -20.07 15.18 25.34
C VAL A 260 -19.20 14.45 24.32
N VAL A 261 -18.95 15.08 23.18
CA VAL A 261 -18.03 14.55 22.16
C VAL A 261 -16.75 15.38 22.26
N CYS A 262 -15.64 14.71 22.59
CA CYS A 262 -14.33 15.32 22.68
C CYS A 262 -13.43 14.80 21.55
N GLU A 263 -12.96 15.72 20.71
CA GLU A 263 -11.86 15.47 19.77
C GLU A 263 -10.57 15.91 20.46
N SER A 264 -9.70 14.96 20.81
CA SER A 264 -8.50 15.24 21.60
C SER A 264 -7.27 15.54 20.73
N ALA A 265 -7.09 14.76 19.67
CA ALA A 265 -5.95 14.89 18.77
C ALA A 265 -6.22 14.26 17.39
N ASP A 266 -5.62 14.86 16.37
CA ASP A 266 -5.56 14.32 15.01
C ASP A 266 -4.19 13.70 14.74
N ILE A 267 -4.20 12.47 14.25
CA ILE A 267 -2.99 11.73 13.84
C ILE A 267 -3.00 11.58 12.33
N ALA A 268 -2.20 12.39 11.65
CA ALA A 268 -2.00 12.28 10.21
C ALA A 268 -0.81 11.37 9.91
N ILE A 269 -1.09 10.17 9.38
CA ILE A 269 -0.09 9.18 8.99
C ILE A 269 0.35 9.29 7.53
N GLY A 270 -0.40 10.01 6.70
CA GLY A 270 -0.20 10.09 5.26
C GLY A 270 -0.04 11.52 4.74
N ASP A 271 0.62 11.66 3.60
CA ASP A 271 0.89 12.93 2.94
C ASP A 271 0.33 12.97 1.50
N MET A 272 -0.68 13.82 1.28
CA MET A 272 -1.31 14.02 -0.03
C MET A 272 -0.42 14.81 -1.01
N ASN A 273 0.44 15.69 -0.52
CA ASN A 273 1.36 16.43 -1.38
C ASN A 273 2.40 15.50 -1.98
N ARG A 274 2.90 14.55 -1.19
CA ARG A 274 3.77 13.49 -1.68
C ARG A 274 3.07 12.61 -2.70
N PHE A 275 1.81 12.25 -2.47
CA PHE A 275 1.01 11.48 -3.44
C PHE A 275 0.95 12.18 -4.81
N GLY A 276 0.59 13.46 -4.82
CA GLY A 276 0.58 14.28 -6.04
C GLY A 276 1.97 14.41 -6.67
N THR A 277 3.01 14.57 -5.87
CA THR A 277 4.42 14.65 -6.34
C THR A 277 4.84 13.37 -7.05
N LEU A 278 4.52 12.19 -6.50
CA LEU A 278 4.84 10.91 -7.13
C LEU A 278 4.11 10.74 -8.47
N LEU A 279 2.83 11.12 -8.55
CA LEU A 279 2.09 11.06 -9.82
C LEU A 279 2.65 12.02 -10.87
N LEU A 280 2.97 13.25 -10.47
CA LEU A 280 3.59 14.24 -11.36
C LEU A 280 4.95 13.76 -11.86
N LEU A 281 5.77 13.18 -10.97
CA LEU A 281 7.06 12.60 -11.32
C LEU A 281 6.90 11.49 -12.38
N MET A 282 5.96 10.57 -12.19
CA MET A 282 5.72 9.49 -13.16
C MET A 282 5.29 10.03 -14.52
N GLY A 283 4.37 11.01 -14.54
CA GLY A 283 3.92 11.64 -15.78
C GLY A 283 5.04 12.39 -16.50
N THR A 284 5.87 13.14 -15.76
CA THR A 284 7.01 13.87 -16.33
C THR A 284 8.08 12.93 -16.88
N CYS A 285 8.45 11.88 -16.15
CA CYS A 285 9.36 10.84 -16.64
C CYS A 285 8.85 10.19 -17.94
N HIS A 286 7.55 9.89 -18.02
CA HIS A 286 6.94 9.31 -19.22
C HIS A 286 7.05 10.26 -20.42
N ILE A 287 6.64 11.52 -20.26
CA ILE A 287 6.69 12.53 -21.33
C ILE A 287 8.13 12.76 -21.82
N VAL A 288 9.08 12.86 -20.91
CA VAL A 288 10.50 13.06 -21.23
C VAL A 288 11.05 11.85 -21.99
N SER A 289 10.82 10.64 -21.47
CA SER A 289 11.29 9.39 -22.09
C SER A 289 10.71 9.20 -23.49
N TYR A 290 9.42 9.46 -23.67
CA TYR A 290 8.76 9.42 -24.98
C TYR A 290 9.35 10.46 -25.94
N SER A 291 9.55 11.70 -25.48
CA SER A 291 10.11 12.78 -26.29
C SER A 291 11.54 12.47 -26.75
N ILE A 292 12.37 11.90 -25.85
CA ILE A 292 13.73 11.46 -26.17
C ILE A 292 13.68 10.35 -27.21
N ALA A 293 12.87 9.31 -27.00
CA ALA A 293 12.77 8.21 -27.95
C ALA A 293 12.27 8.66 -29.34
N LYS A 294 11.29 9.57 -29.39
CA LYS A 294 10.83 10.15 -30.65
C LYS A 294 11.96 10.88 -31.39
N ARG A 295 12.81 11.62 -30.67
CA ARG A 295 13.97 12.31 -31.28
C ARG A 295 15.09 11.37 -31.70
N VAL A 296 15.38 10.34 -30.90
CA VAL A 296 16.47 9.38 -31.17
C VAL A 296 16.11 8.42 -32.29
N VAL A 297 14.88 7.91 -32.31
CA VAL A 297 14.40 6.98 -33.35
C VAL A 297 14.05 7.72 -34.64
N GLY A 298 13.62 8.98 -34.55
CA GLY A 298 13.26 9.80 -35.71
C GLY A 298 11.95 9.32 -36.35
N PRO A 299 11.92 9.01 -37.67
CA PRO A 299 10.71 8.56 -38.33
C PRO A 299 10.18 7.27 -37.70
N LYS A 300 8.86 7.20 -37.63
CA LYS A 300 8.14 6.10 -36.98
C LYS A 300 8.49 4.75 -37.65
N PRO A 301 9.01 3.76 -36.91
CA PRO A 301 9.26 2.43 -37.47
C PRO A 301 7.97 1.76 -37.93
N SER A 302 8.04 0.91 -38.96
CA SER A 302 6.90 0.08 -39.38
C SER A 302 6.73 -1.11 -38.44
N SER A 303 5.50 -1.37 -37.99
CA SER A 303 5.16 -2.60 -37.29
C SER A 303 5.04 -3.75 -38.30
N PRO A 304 5.82 -4.84 -38.17
CA PRO A 304 5.84 -5.92 -39.18
C PRO A 304 4.68 -6.91 -39.01
N VAL A 305 3.78 -6.71 -38.04
CA VAL A 305 2.70 -7.66 -37.72
C VAL A 305 1.35 -6.96 -37.61
N HIS A 306 0.39 -7.47 -38.38
CA HIS A 306 -1.03 -7.11 -38.32
C HIS A 306 -1.82 -8.39 -38.02
N SER A 307 -2.23 -8.58 -36.76
CA SER A 307 -3.11 -9.69 -36.38
C SER A 307 -4.01 -9.27 -35.24
N LEU A 308 -5.30 -9.59 -35.34
CA LEU A 308 -6.31 -9.28 -34.33
C LEU A 308 -6.19 -10.17 -33.07
N LEU A 309 -5.46 -11.28 -33.17
CA LEU A 309 -5.18 -12.19 -32.05
C LEU A 309 -4.07 -11.65 -31.12
N LEU A 310 -3.28 -10.68 -31.57
CA LEU A 310 -2.29 -10.01 -30.72
C LEU A 310 -2.95 -8.88 -29.91
N SER A 311 -2.69 -8.87 -28.60
CA SER A 311 -2.91 -7.64 -27.83
C SER A 311 -2.05 -6.51 -28.37
N LEU A 312 -2.53 -5.28 -28.17
CA LEU A 312 -1.78 -4.08 -28.52
C LEU A 312 -0.38 -4.07 -27.86
N GLY A 313 -0.30 -4.46 -26.58
CA GLY A 313 0.95 -4.63 -25.85
C GLY A 313 1.87 -5.67 -26.48
N ALA A 314 1.35 -6.83 -26.90
CA ALA A 314 2.16 -7.85 -27.59
C ALA A 314 2.67 -7.33 -28.95
N ARG A 315 1.84 -6.59 -29.70
CA ARG A 315 2.20 -6.05 -31.02
C ARG A 315 3.33 -5.02 -30.99
N TYR A 316 3.41 -4.20 -29.94
CA TYR A 316 4.42 -3.13 -29.86
C TYR A 316 5.58 -3.45 -28.92
N HIS A 317 5.39 -4.34 -27.95
CA HIS A 317 6.46 -4.70 -27.02
C HIS A 317 7.18 -5.98 -27.42
N PHE A 318 6.55 -6.96 -28.06
CA PHE A 318 7.27 -8.19 -28.40
C PHE A 318 8.35 -7.96 -29.44
N ASN A 319 9.40 -8.75 -29.32
CA ASN A 319 10.37 -8.88 -30.38
C ASN A 319 9.83 -9.91 -31.37
N HIS A 320 9.59 -9.47 -32.61
CA HIS A 320 9.07 -10.28 -33.71
C HIS A 320 10.17 -10.80 -34.66
N THR A 321 11.44 -10.42 -34.45
CA THR A 321 12.55 -10.74 -35.37
C THR A 321 12.72 -12.25 -35.57
N GLY A 322 12.93 -12.67 -36.82
CA GLY A 322 13.27 -14.06 -37.17
C GLY A 322 12.11 -15.06 -37.08
N ARG A 323 10.86 -14.58 -36.93
CA ARG A 323 9.66 -15.43 -36.76
C ARG A 323 8.52 -15.09 -37.71
N ILE A 324 8.76 -14.18 -38.67
CA ILE A 324 7.79 -13.81 -39.70
C ILE A 324 8.29 -14.40 -41.01
N VAL A 325 7.51 -15.30 -41.61
CA VAL A 325 7.84 -15.95 -42.88
C VAL A 325 6.62 -15.86 -43.79
N HIS A 326 6.81 -15.36 -45.02
CA HIS A 326 5.73 -15.12 -45.99
C HIS A 326 4.54 -14.32 -45.41
N GLY A 327 4.82 -13.32 -44.57
CA GLY A 327 3.78 -12.47 -43.94
C GLY A 327 3.04 -13.13 -42.77
N VAL A 328 3.32 -14.39 -42.44
CA VAL A 328 2.72 -15.10 -41.30
C VAL A 328 3.65 -15.03 -40.10
N TYR A 329 3.12 -14.63 -38.94
CA TYR A 329 3.89 -14.55 -37.71
C TYR A 329 3.74 -15.84 -36.88
N TYR A 330 4.86 -16.53 -36.63
CA TYR A 330 4.94 -17.75 -35.84
C TYR A 330 5.28 -17.43 -34.38
N LEU A 331 4.24 -17.24 -33.57
CA LEU A 331 4.36 -16.87 -32.17
C LEU A 331 4.74 -18.10 -31.32
N ASP A 332 5.85 -18.04 -30.57
CA ASP A 332 6.19 -19.15 -29.66
C ASP A 332 5.13 -19.34 -28.58
N ARG A 333 4.97 -20.58 -28.12
CA ARG A 333 3.94 -20.95 -27.13
C ARG A 333 4.06 -20.17 -25.81
N ALA A 334 5.27 -19.80 -25.38
CA ALA A 334 5.45 -19.02 -24.16
C ALA A 334 4.99 -17.56 -24.34
N SER A 335 5.40 -16.90 -25.43
CA SER A 335 4.91 -15.57 -25.81
C SER A 335 3.40 -15.57 -26.10
N ALA A 336 2.86 -16.67 -26.66
CA ALA A 336 1.43 -16.87 -26.85
C ALA A 336 0.69 -16.88 -25.51
N ALA A 337 1.22 -17.60 -24.50
CA ALA A 337 0.67 -17.59 -23.15
C ALA A 337 0.65 -16.19 -22.54
N LEU A 338 1.73 -15.41 -22.66
CA LEU A 338 1.76 -14.00 -22.22
C LEU A 338 0.75 -13.14 -22.98
N ASN A 339 0.55 -13.41 -24.27
CA ASN A 339 -0.50 -12.77 -25.07
C ASN A 339 -1.91 -13.30 -24.77
N GLY A 340 -2.11 -14.24 -23.84
CA GLY A 340 -3.44 -14.78 -23.49
C GLY A 340 -3.96 -15.86 -24.44
N ILE A 341 -3.07 -16.48 -25.21
CA ILE A 341 -3.38 -17.62 -26.08
C ILE A 341 -2.76 -18.88 -25.49
N LEU A 342 -3.59 -19.80 -25.01
CA LEU A 342 -3.14 -21.11 -24.54
C LEU A 342 -3.11 -22.09 -25.72
N THR A 343 -1.98 -22.75 -25.92
CA THR A 343 -1.76 -23.61 -27.09
C THR A 343 -1.60 -25.08 -26.70
N PHE A 344 -2.31 -25.95 -27.39
CA PHE A 344 -2.20 -27.39 -27.24
C PHE A 344 -2.00 -28.04 -28.61
N LYS A 345 -0.96 -28.87 -28.72
CA LYS A 345 -0.67 -29.61 -29.95
C LYS A 345 -1.30 -30.99 -29.83
N LEU A 346 -2.10 -31.36 -30.84
CA LEU A 346 -2.61 -32.72 -31.02
C LEU A 346 -2.30 -33.13 -32.47
N GLU A 347 -1.48 -34.17 -32.61
CA GLU A 347 -1.02 -34.69 -33.92
C GLU A 347 -0.42 -33.59 -34.82
N SER A 348 -1.06 -33.29 -35.96
CA SER A 348 -0.66 -32.27 -36.95
C SER A 348 -1.42 -30.95 -36.81
N THR A 349 -2.19 -30.74 -35.73
CA THR A 349 -3.00 -29.54 -35.52
C THR A 349 -2.62 -28.85 -34.22
N MET A 350 -2.46 -27.54 -34.26
CA MET A 350 -2.30 -26.70 -33.09
C MET A 350 -3.63 -26.04 -32.73
N TYR A 351 -4.15 -26.39 -31.56
CA TYR A 351 -5.32 -25.76 -30.96
C TYR A 351 -4.87 -24.59 -30.10
N ALA A 352 -5.59 -23.47 -30.20
CA ALA A 352 -5.31 -22.24 -29.49
C ALA A 352 -6.60 -21.71 -28.85
N PHE A 353 -6.61 -21.57 -27.53
CA PHE A 353 -7.67 -20.91 -26.79
C PHE A 353 -7.26 -19.47 -26.49
N ASP A 354 -7.97 -18.50 -27.04
CA ASP A 354 -7.76 -17.08 -26.76
C ASP A 354 -8.67 -16.65 -25.62
N ILE A 355 -8.09 -16.29 -24.48
CA ILE A 355 -8.86 -15.88 -23.29
C ILE A 355 -9.53 -14.51 -23.46
N LYS A 356 -9.01 -13.65 -24.34
CA LYS A 356 -9.59 -12.33 -24.61
C LYS A 356 -10.87 -12.44 -25.43
N LEU A 357 -10.86 -13.33 -26.41
CA LEU A 357 -12.01 -13.59 -27.28
C LEU A 357 -12.93 -14.70 -26.74
N TRP A 358 -12.48 -15.49 -25.76
CA TRP A 358 -13.18 -16.68 -25.27
C TRP A 358 -13.48 -17.69 -26.40
N ARG A 359 -12.55 -17.83 -27.35
CA ARG A 359 -12.72 -18.67 -28.55
C ARG A 359 -11.57 -19.66 -28.73
N PHE A 360 -11.91 -20.81 -29.30
CA PHE A 360 -10.95 -21.80 -29.76
C PHE A 360 -10.67 -21.63 -31.25
N PHE A 361 -9.40 -21.72 -31.61
CA PHE A 361 -8.90 -21.74 -32.97
C PHE A 361 -8.11 -23.03 -33.19
N ALA A 362 -8.15 -23.55 -34.41
CA ALA A 362 -7.36 -24.71 -34.81
C ALA A 362 -6.65 -24.38 -36.11
N ALA A 363 -5.34 -24.58 -36.15
CA ALA A 363 -4.52 -24.36 -37.34
C ALA A 363 -3.66 -25.60 -37.61
N PRO A 364 -3.57 -26.08 -38.86
CA PRO A 364 -2.65 -27.15 -39.21
C PRO A 364 -1.20 -26.68 -39.05
N ILE A 365 -0.34 -27.52 -38.49
CA ILE A 365 1.09 -27.26 -38.38
C ILE A 365 1.71 -27.45 -39.77
N ARG A 366 2.32 -26.39 -40.31
CA ARG A 366 2.95 -26.44 -41.64
C ARG A 366 4.24 -27.29 -41.62
N SER A 367 4.60 -27.82 -42.79
CA SER A 367 5.88 -28.50 -42.99
C SER A 367 7.00 -27.47 -43.10
N ALA A 368 8.20 -27.80 -42.60
CA ALA A 368 9.41 -26.98 -42.77
C ALA A 368 9.77 -26.78 -44.26
N VAL A 369 9.29 -27.66 -45.16
CA VAL A 369 9.44 -27.49 -46.61
C VAL A 369 8.65 -26.27 -47.12
N ASP A 370 7.49 -25.99 -46.53
CA ASP A 370 6.61 -24.89 -46.95
C ASP A 370 6.97 -23.55 -46.29
N VAL A 371 7.84 -23.58 -45.27
CA VAL A 371 8.20 -22.42 -44.44
C VAL A 371 9.72 -22.34 -44.32
N PRO A 372 10.43 -21.94 -45.39
CA PRO A 372 11.89 -21.85 -45.38
C PRO A 372 12.37 -20.87 -44.30
N GLY A 373 13.34 -21.30 -43.50
CA GLY A 373 13.94 -20.49 -42.41
C GLY A 373 13.51 -20.87 -41.00
N LEU A 374 12.47 -21.71 -40.82
CA LEU A 374 12.07 -22.27 -39.54
C LEU A 374 12.21 -23.79 -39.55
N ASP A 375 12.82 -24.36 -38.51
CA ASP A 375 12.92 -25.81 -38.35
C ASP A 375 11.58 -26.41 -37.87
N GLN A 376 11.39 -27.71 -38.12
CA GLN A 376 10.14 -28.39 -37.76
C GLN A 376 9.89 -28.35 -36.24
N ALA A 377 10.93 -28.32 -35.41
CA ALA A 377 10.80 -28.18 -33.97
C ALA A 377 10.21 -26.81 -33.58
N THR A 378 10.66 -25.72 -34.20
CA THR A 378 10.08 -24.40 -33.93
C THR A 378 8.67 -24.27 -34.46
N LEU A 379 8.34 -24.86 -35.62
CA LEU A 379 6.96 -24.90 -36.13
C LEU A 379 6.03 -25.69 -35.19
N ASN A 380 6.50 -26.81 -34.65
CA ASN A 380 5.76 -27.58 -33.64
C ASN A 380 5.57 -26.84 -32.31
N ALA A 381 6.43 -25.85 -32.04
CA ALA A 381 6.45 -25.04 -30.83
C ALA A 381 5.98 -23.59 -31.08
N SER A 382 5.28 -23.33 -32.20
CA SER A 382 4.76 -22.00 -32.53
C SER A 382 3.34 -22.07 -33.07
N PHE A 383 2.54 -21.06 -32.74
CA PHE A 383 1.21 -20.87 -33.29
C PHE A 383 1.27 -19.85 -34.43
N SER A 384 0.75 -20.22 -35.60
CA SER A 384 0.72 -19.35 -36.77
C SER A 384 -0.42 -18.34 -36.66
N LEU A 385 -0.06 -17.07 -36.58
CA LEU A 385 -1.00 -15.95 -36.64
C LEU A 385 -1.19 -15.58 -38.11
N VAL A 386 -2.30 -16.03 -38.68
CA VAL A 386 -2.78 -15.63 -40.01
C VAL A 386 -3.73 -14.44 -39.81
N GLU A 387 -3.76 -13.50 -40.77
CA GLU A 387 -4.68 -12.35 -40.75
C GLU A 387 -6.16 -12.76 -40.62
#